data_AF-A0A3R7RDI2-F1
#
_entry.id   AF-A0A3R7RDI2-F1
#
_cell.length_a   1.000
_cell.length_b   1.000
_cell.length_c   1.000
_cell.angle_alpha   90.00
_cell.angle_beta   90.00
_cell.angle_gamma   90.00
#
_symmetry.space_group_name_H-M   'P 1'
#
loop_
_entity.id
_entity.type
_entity.pdbx_description
1 polymer ?
#
loop_
_entity_poly.entity_id
_entity_poly.type
_entity_poly.pdbx_seq_one_letter_code
_entity_poly.pdbx_strand_id
1 'polypeptide(L)'
;MNFLKKKKLDFMLNIKFDKNFMSISSLNFIEKILLEDLKASHIVIGFDFVFGNKQAGNVDVLRNFCKSSKKLEFTEIKEKKMDGSEVSSSLIRELLRKGDIEKANQILSRKWTVVGRVLSGEKKARKIGFKTANMRLNSYCDICFGVYKVLIELPEEISKKKFYGIANYGVKPTFMKKTPLLEVHIFDFNKEIYGKKIKVSFLKFVRKEKKFESVEKLKDQIIKDIKLVKKNGIFKNN
;
A
#
# COMPACT_ATOMS: atom_id res chain seq x y z
N MET A 1 2.00 5.79 -8.81
CA MET A 1 2.90 6.52 -9.73
C MET A 1 4.32 6.76 -9.19
N ASN A 2 4.53 7.35 -8.00
CA ASN A 2 5.90 7.68 -7.55
C ASN A 2 6.89 6.51 -7.47
N PHE A 3 6.42 5.28 -7.21
CA PHE A 3 7.29 4.09 -7.21
C PHE A 3 7.85 3.79 -8.62
N LEU A 4 6.96 3.75 -9.61
CA LEU A 4 7.32 3.47 -11.01
C LEU A 4 8.19 4.57 -11.62
N LYS A 5 7.92 5.84 -11.30
CA LYS A 5 8.75 6.97 -11.75
C LYS A 5 10.21 6.83 -11.29
N LYS A 6 10.45 6.31 -10.07
CA LYS A 6 11.81 6.04 -9.57
C LYS A 6 12.53 4.91 -10.31
N LYS A 7 11.78 4.05 -11.02
CA LYS A 7 12.33 2.99 -11.87
C LYS A 7 12.61 3.46 -13.30
N LYS A 8 12.50 4.76 -13.57
CA LYS A 8 12.77 5.38 -14.87
C LYS A 8 11.90 4.77 -16.00
N LEU A 9 10.65 4.42 -15.71
CA LEU A 9 9.69 4.09 -16.76
C LEU A 9 9.31 5.36 -17.53
N ASP A 10 9.39 5.31 -18.85
CA ASP A 10 9.07 6.42 -19.75
C ASP A 10 7.57 6.71 -19.78
N PHE A 11 6.75 5.65 -19.91
CA PHE A 11 5.30 5.75 -19.90
C PHE A 11 4.63 4.54 -19.25
N MET A 12 3.33 4.68 -18.95
CA MET A 12 2.49 3.64 -18.38
C MET A 12 1.16 3.64 -19.10
N LEU A 13 0.78 2.50 -19.67
CA LEU A 13 -0.52 2.31 -20.29
C LEU A 13 -1.49 1.72 -19.26
N ASN A 14 -2.51 2.49 -18.90
CA ASN A 14 -3.56 2.01 -18.02
C ASN A 14 -4.73 1.50 -18.87
N ILE A 15 -4.67 0.22 -19.23
CA ILE A 15 -5.66 -0.42 -20.08
C ILE A 15 -6.93 -0.71 -19.27
N LYS A 16 -8.08 -0.24 -19.76
CA LYS A 16 -9.37 -0.55 -19.17
C LYS A 16 -9.77 -1.97 -19.54
N PHE A 17 -9.96 -2.82 -18.54
CA PHE A 17 -10.40 -4.19 -18.72
C PHE A 17 -11.93 -4.26 -18.86
N ASP A 18 -12.44 -3.94 -20.05
CA ASP A 18 -13.87 -4.00 -20.37
C ASP A 18 -14.23 -5.17 -21.29
N LYS A 19 -15.51 -5.28 -21.65
CA LYS A 19 -16.02 -6.38 -22.50
C LYS A 19 -15.29 -6.47 -23.85
N ASN A 20 -14.91 -5.32 -24.43
CA ASN A 20 -14.21 -5.30 -25.70
C ASN A 20 -12.80 -5.87 -25.52
N PHE A 21 -12.07 -5.41 -24.50
CA PHE A 21 -10.74 -5.95 -24.20
C PHE A 21 -10.77 -7.45 -23.85
N MET A 22 -11.77 -7.89 -23.08
CA MET A 22 -11.98 -9.30 -22.73
C MET A 22 -12.25 -10.19 -23.95
N SER A 23 -12.80 -9.63 -25.02
CA SER A 23 -13.14 -10.39 -26.23
C SER A 23 -11.93 -10.70 -27.12
N ILE A 24 -10.81 -9.99 -26.94
CA ILE A 24 -9.62 -10.08 -27.78
C ILE A 24 -8.99 -11.47 -27.66
N SER A 25 -8.78 -12.17 -28.78
CA SER A 25 -8.07 -13.45 -28.80
C SER A 25 -6.61 -13.28 -28.41
N SER A 26 -5.96 -14.35 -27.94
CA SER A 26 -4.52 -14.33 -27.64
C SER A 26 -3.68 -13.91 -28.85
N LEU A 27 -4.01 -14.39 -30.05
CA LEU A 27 -3.31 -14.00 -31.27
C LEU A 27 -3.48 -12.50 -31.59
N ASN A 28 -4.71 -11.98 -31.56
CA ASN A 28 -4.96 -10.55 -31.78
C ASN A 28 -4.29 -9.67 -30.71
N PHE A 29 -4.18 -10.15 -29.48
CA PHE A 29 -3.43 -9.44 -28.44
C PHE A 29 -1.95 -9.29 -28.82
N ILE A 30 -1.33 -10.34 -29.37
CA ILE A 30 0.07 -10.26 -29.80
C ILE A 30 0.21 -9.40 -31.05
N GLU A 31 -0.59 -9.67 -32.09
CA GLU A 31 -0.44 -9.02 -33.40
C GLU A 31 -0.87 -7.55 -33.35
N LYS A 32 -2.06 -7.25 -32.85
CA LYS A 32 -2.59 -5.89 -32.88
C LYS A 32 -2.05 -5.04 -31.74
N ILE A 33 -2.08 -5.56 -30.51
CA ILE A 33 -1.67 -4.74 -29.37
C ILE A 33 -0.15 -4.69 -29.25
N LEU A 34 0.54 -5.83 -29.15
CA LEU A 34 1.99 -5.81 -28.90
C LEU A 34 2.79 -5.34 -30.13
N LEU A 35 2.49 -5.86 -31.33
CA LEU A 35 3.27 -5.57 -32.53
C LEU A 35 2.83 -4.32 -33.28
N GLU A 36 1.54 -4.14 -33.55
CA GLU A 36 1.07 -2.99 -34.34
C GLU A 36 0.97 -1.70 -33.49
N ASP A 37 0.21 -1.73 -32.39
CA ASP A 37 -0.06 -0.55 -31.57
C ASP A 37 1.16 -0.13 -30.75
N LEU A 38 1.77 -1.08 -30.03
CA LEU A 38 2.90 -0.81 -29.14
C LEU A 38 4.26 -0.89 -29.82
N LYS A 39 4.33 -1.51 -31.01
CA LYS A 39 5.58 -1.71 -31.75
C LYS A 39 6.67 -2.35 -30.87
N ALA A 40 6.26 -3.28 -30.02
CA ALA A 40 7.15 -3.94 -29.09
C ALA A 40 8.11 -4.87 -29.85
N SER A 41 9.41 -4.64 -29.70
CA SER A 41 10.45 -5.56 -30.15
C SER A 41 10.73 -6.66 -29.11
N HIS A 42 10.57 -6.33 -27.83
CA HIS A 42 10.82 -7.24 -26.71
C HIS A 42 9.81 -7.03 -25.59
N ILE A 43 9.36 -8.12 -24.97
CA ILE A 43 8.51 -8.06 -23.76
C ILE A 43 9.09 -8.85 -22.59
N VAL A 44 8.89 -8.34 -21.37
CA VAL A 44 9.29 -9.03 -20.14
C VAL A 44 8.03 -9.39 -19.37
N ILE A 45 7.85 -10.69 -19.09
CA ILE A 45 6.64 -11.24 -18.46
C ILE A 45 6.99 -12.14 -17.28
N GLY A 46 6.05 -12.31 -16.35
CA GLY A 46 6.16 -13.32 -15.31
C GLY A 46 5.80 -14.71 -15.81
N PHE A 47 6.27 -15.74 -15.10
CA PHE A 47 5.94 -17.14 -15.34
C PHE A 47 4.42 -17.44 -15.31
N ASP A 48 3.65 -16.64 -14.57
CA ASP A 48 2.19 -16.74 -14.38
C ASP A 48 1.40 -15.86 -15.37
N PHE A 49 2.05 -15.31 -16.40
CA PHE A 49 1.41 -14.41 -17.35
C PHE A 49 0.39 -15.13 -18.24
N VAL A 50 -0.85 -14.65 -18.19
CA VAL A 50 -1.96 -15.07 -19.04
C VAL A 50 -2.61 -13.87 -19.72
N PHE A 51 -3.12 -14.08 -20.93
CA PHE A 51 -3.70 -13.02 -21.76
C PHE A 51 -4.73 -13.57 -22.75
N GLY A 52 -5.46 -12.66 -23.41
CA GLY A 52 -6.51 -13.01 -24.35
C GLY A 52 -7.79 -13.56 -23.71
N ASN A 53 -8.80 -13.73 -24.54
CA ASN A 53 -10.13 -14.18 -24.18
C ASN A 53 -10.05 -15.50 -23.41
N LYS A 54 -10.72 -15.56 -22.24
CA LYS A 54 -10.73 -16.73 -21.34
C LYS A 54 -9.33 -17.24 -20.97
N GLN A 55 -8.33 -16.35 -20.93
CA GLN A 55 -6.93 -16.70 -20.61
C GLN A 55 -6.35 -17.76 -21.57
N ALA A 56 -6.81 -17.78 -22.82
CA ALA A 56 -6.34 -18.73 -23.83
C ALA A 56 -4.88 -18.51 -24.27
N GLY A 57 -4.29 -17.35 -23.93
CA GLY A 57 -2.88 -17.05 -24.10
C GLY A 57 -2.12 -17.25 -22.79
N ASN A 58 -0.96 -17.89 -22.88
CA ASN A 58 -0.02 -18.08 -21.78
C ASN A 58 1.42 -17.97 -22.31
N VAL A 59 2.40 -18.22 -21.43
CA VAL A 59 3.82 -18.16 -21.79
C VAL A 59 4.18 -19.10 -22.95
N ASP A 60 3.59 -20.30 -23.02
CA ASP A 60 3.86 -21.27 -24.09
C ASP A 60 3.32 -20.79 -25.45
N VAL A 61 2.12 -20.22 -25.46
CA VAL A 61 1.52 -19.59 -26.66
C VAL A 61 2.42 -18.48 -27.18
N LEU A 62 2.90 -17.60 -26.28
CA LEU A 62 3.83 -16.54 -26.66
C LEU A 62 5.16 -17.11 -27.18
N ARG A 63 5.73 -18.11 -26.50
CA ARG A 63 6.99 -18.75 -26.90
C ARG A 63 6.89 -19.36 -28.30
N ASN A 64 5.78 -20.03 -28.60
CA ASN A 64 5.54 -20.61 -29.92
C ASN A 64 5.39 -19.53 -31.00
N PHE A 65 4.66 -18.45 -30.72
CA PHE A 65 4.54 -17.30 -31.62
C PHE A 65 5.90 -16.63 -31.90
N CYS A 66 6.71 -16.40 -30.87
CA CYS A 66 8.03 -15.78 -31.02
C CYS A 66 8.96 -16.66 -31.89
N LYS A 67 8.94 -17.98 -31.68
CA LYS A 67 9.72 -18.95 -32.47
C LYS A 67 9.30 -18.98 -33.95
N SER A 68 7.99 -18.97 -34.22
CA SER A 68 7.48 -19.10 -35.59
C SER A 68 7.57 -17.79 -36.39
N SER A 69 7.21 -16.67 -35.76
CA SER A 69 7.14 -15.37 -36.45
C SER A 69 8.48 -14.65 -36.54
N LYS A 70 9.37 -14.82 -35.55
CA LYS A 70 10.59 -14.02 -35.34
C LYS A 70 10.35 -12.50 -35.29
N LYS A 71 9.10 -12.06 -35.01
CA LYS A 71 8.71 -10.64 -34.95
C LYS A 71 8.80 -10.03 -33.55
N LEU A 72 8.86 -10.87 -32.52
CA LEU A 72 8.81 -10.49 -31.12
C LEU A 72 9.78 -11.35 -30.33
N GLU A 73 10.59 -10.72 -29.48
CA GLU A 73 11.38 -11.40 -28.47
C GLU A 73 10.72 -11.28 -27.09
N PHE A 74 11.05 -12.21 -26.19
CA PHE A 74 10.56 -12.12 -24.82
C PHE A 74 11.54 -12.67 -23.79
N THR A 75 11.41 -12.17 -22.56
CA THR A 75 12.06 -12.73 -21.38
C THR A 75 11.00 -13.15 -20.38
N GLU A 76 11.06 -14.42 -19.98
CA GLU A 76 10.26 -14.96 -18.89
C GLU A 76 11.01 -14.82 -17.57
N ILE A 77 10.40 -14.12 -16.61
CA ILE A 77 10.89 -14.02 -15.24
C ILE A 77 10.29 -15.16 -14.42
N LYS A 78 11.16 -16.07 -13.98
CA LYS A 78 10.80 -17.19 -13.12
C LYS A 78 10.23 -16.72 -11.78
N GLU A 79 9.44 -17.60 -11.16
CA GLU A 79 8.90 -17.37 -9.82
C GLU A 79 10.01 -17.00 -8.82
N LYS A 80 9.76 -15.95 -8.03
CA LYS A 80 10.62 -15.55 -6.93
C LYS A 80 10.07 -16.07 -5.61
N LYS A 81 10.89 -16.81 -4.87
CA LYS A 81 10.61 -17.25 -3.50
C LYS A 81 11.48 -16.49 -2.50
N MET A 82 10.94 -16.26 -1.31
CA MET A 82 11.64 -15.67 -0.16
C MET A 82 11.33 -16.53 1.06
N ASP A 83 12.36 -17.04 1.73
CA ASP A 83 12.23 -17.99 2.85
C ASP A 83 11.33 -19.19 2.52
N GLY A 84 11.46 -19.72 1.30
CA GLY A 84 10.65 -20.84 0.80
C GLY A 84 9.19 -20.50 0.44
N SER A 85 8.74 -19.28 0.73
CA SER A 85 7.38 -18.81 0.41
C SER A 85 7.34 -18.03 -0.91
N GLU A 86 6.25 -18.17 -1.67
CA GLU A 86 5.98 -17.39 -2.88
C GLU A 86 5.91 -15.88 -2.54
N VAL A 87 6.53 -15.03 -3.38
CA VAL A 87 6.39 -13.57 -3.29
C VAL A 87 5.22 -13.11 -4.16
N SER A 88 4.02 -13.03 -3.58
CA SER A 88 2.80 -12.65 -4.32
C SER A 88 2.01 -11.52 -3.66
N SER A 89 1.19 -10.84 -4.47
CA SER A 89 0.25 -9.81 -3.98
C SER A 89 -0.80 -10.38 -3.04
N SER A 90 -1.15 -11.66 -3.19
CA SER A 90 -2.09 -12.35 -2.30
C SER A 90 -1.50 -12.55 -0.91
N LEU A 91 -0.26 -13.04 -0.82
CA LEU A 91 0.45 -13.19 0.45
C LEU A 91 0.61 -11.84 1.17
N ILE A 92 1.02 -10.78 0.45
CA ILE A 92 1.17 -9.44 1.05
C ILE A 92 -0.16 -8.96 1.66
N ARG A 93 -1.28 -9.11 0.94
CA ARG A 93 -2.61 -8.73 1.46
C ARG A 93 -3.01 -9.55 2.70
N GLU A 94 -2.71 -10.84 2.71
CA GLU A 94 -2.97 -11.70 3.87
C GLU A 94 -2.18 -11.24 5.11
N LEU A 95 -0.88 -10.97 4.95
CA LEU A 95 -0.03 -10.48 6.04
C LEU A 95 -0.54 -9.14 6.59
N LEU A 96 -0.94 -8.21 5.73
CA LEU A 96 -1.52 -6.93 6.12
C LEU A 96 -2.82 -7.10 6.93
N ARG A 97 -3.70 -8.03 6.54
CA ARG A 97 -4.94 -8.36 7.28
C ARG A 97 -4.66 -8.99 8.64
N LYS A 98 -3.61 -9.81 8.73
CA LYS A 98 -3.15 -10.43 9.98
C LYS A 98 -2.41 -9.44 10.90
N GLY A 99 -2.04 -8.27 10.39
CA GLY A 99 -1.26 -7.27 11.11
C GLY A 99 0.25 -7.55 11.07
N ASP A 100 0.72 -8.48 10.24
CA ASP A 100 2.15 -8.78 10.08
C ASP A 100 2.82 -7.77 9.11
N ILE A 101 2.90 -6.52 9.58
CA ILE A 101 3.47 -5.40 8.84
C ILE A 101 4.97 -5.62 8.55
N GLU A 102 5.68 -6.24 9.49
CA GLU A 102 7.14 -6.42 9.37
C GLU A 102 7.46 -7.40 8.24
N LYS A 103 6.81 -8.56 8.20
CA LYS A 103 6.98 -9.52 7.10
C LYS A 103 6.48 -8.98 5.77
N ALA A 104 5.35 -8.27 5.76
CA ALA A 104 4.85 -7.60 4.55
C ALA A 104 5.89 -6.60 3.99
N ASN A 105 6.53 -5.82 4.86
CA ASN A 105 7.55 -4.85 4.47
C ASN A 105 8.84 -5.51 3.94
N GLN A 106 9.24 -6.65 4.51
CA GLN A 106 10.36 -7.45 4.03
C GLN A 106 10.11 -7.94 2.60
N ILE A 107 8.96 -8.57 2.35
CA ILE A 107 8.57 -9.07 1.03
C ILE A 107 8.49 -7.93 0.01
N LEU A 108 7.86 -6.81 0.40
CA LEU A 108 7.77 -5.61 -0.44
C LEU A 108 9.13 -4.94 -0.71
N SER A 109 10.15 -5.26 0.10
CA SER A 109 11.43 -4.54 0.15
C SER A 109 11.27 -3.03 0.36
N ARG A 110 10.15 -2.62 0.97
CA ARG A 110 9.79 -1.24 1.29
C ARG A 110 8.67 -1.21 2.32
N LYS A 111 8.53 -0.07 2.98
CA LYS A 111 7.42 0.17 3.93
C LYS A 111 6.09 0.27 3.19
N TRP A 112 5.10 -0.50 3.62
CA TRP A 112 3.73 -0.33 3.18
C TRP A 112 3.25 1.06 3.60
N THR A 113 2.67 1.79 2.64
CA THR A 113 2.52 3.25 2.75
C THR A 113 1.20 3.68 2.17
N VAL A 114 0.51 4.57 2.88
CA VAL A 114 -0.69 5.26 2.41
C VAL A 114 -0.40 6.75 2.25
N VAL A 115 -1.08 7.37 1.30
CA VAL A 115 -1.04 8.83 1.09
C VAL A 115 -2.47 9.33 1.09
N GLY A 116 -2.75 10.34 1.89
CA GLY A 116 -4.12 10.84 2.05
C GLY A 116 -4.15 12.27 2.55
N ARG A 117 -5.30 12.91 2.40
CA ARG A 117 -5.55 14.26 2.90
C ARG A 117 -5.99 14.19 4.36
N VAL A 118 -5.42 15.06 5.21
CA VAL A 118 -5.81 15.18 6.61
C VAL A 118 -7.17 15.87 6.69
N LEU A 119 -8.12 15.22 7.34
CA LEU A 119 -9.49 15.68 7.51
C LEU A 119 -9.63 16.55 8.76
N SER A 120 -10.46 17.59 8.66
CA SER A 120 -11.00 18.29 9.83
C SER A 120 -11.97 17.35 10.55
N GLY A 121 -11.57 16.83 11.71
CA GLY A 121 -12.42 15.97 12.55
C GLY A 121 -12.94 16.68 13.79
N GLU A 122 -13.75 15.96 14.58
CA GLU A 122 -14.38 16.45 15.83
C GLU A 122 -13.40 16.84 16.96
N LYS A 123 -12.07 16.74 16.73
CA LYS A 123 -11.01 17.09 17.67
C LYS A 123 -11.14 16.42 19.06
N LYS A 124 -11.92 15.33 19.21
CA LYS A 124 -12.16 14.63 20.49
C LYS A 124 -10.86 14.21 21.21
N ALA A 125 -9.89 13.68 20.46
CA ALA A 125 -8.57 13.34 21.01
C ALA A 125 -7.83 14.57 21.60
N ARG A 126 -8.08 15.79 21.12
CA ARG A 126 -7.49 17.01 21.70
C ARG A 126 -7.98 17.23 23.14
N LYS A 127 -9.22 16.85 23.47
CA LYS A 127 -9.77 16.97 24.84
C LYS A 127 -9.03 16.08 25.84
N ILE A 128 -8.44 14.97 25.38
CA ILE A 128 -7.65 14.03 26.19
C ILE A 128 -6.14 14.28 26.07
N GLY A 129 -5.72 15.37 25.39
CA GLY A 129 -4.32 15.79 25.25
C GLY A 129 -3.60 15.31 23.98
N PHE A 130 -4.27 14.61 23.06
CA PHE A 130 -3.65 14.06 21.86
C PHE A 130 -4.15 14.76 20.58
N LYS A 131 -3.26 15.50 19.91
CA LYS A 131 -3.54 16.00 18.55
C LYS A 131 -3.43 14.83 17.56
N THR A 132 -4.49 14.55 16.81
CA THR A 132 -4.51 13.52 15.77
C THR A 132 -4.81 14.10 14.38
N ALA A 133 -4.13 13.56 13.38
CA ALA A 133 -4.43 13.74 11.96
C ALA A 133 -5.30 12.58 11.49
N ASN A 134 -6.52 12.87 11.06
CA ASN A 134 -7.48 11.85 10.61
C ASN A 134 -7.42 11.70 9.10
N MET A 135 -7.37 10.48 8.60
CA MET A 135 -7.35 10.16 7.17
C MET A 135 -8.35 9.05 6.87
N ARG A 136 -8.99 9.11 5.70
CA ARG A 136 -9.70 7.96 5.13
C ARG A 136 -8.72 7.17 4.28
N LEU A 137 -8.69 5.86 4.48
CA LEU A 137 -7.98 4.96 3.57
C LEU A 137 -8.88 4.67 2.36
N ASN A 138 -8.25 4.32 1.24
CA ASN A 138 -8.98 3.82 0.08
C ASN A 138 -9.65 2.49 0.44
N SER A 139 -10.81 2.16 -0.15
CA SER A 139 -11.52 0.90 0.05
C SER A 139 -10.67 -0.34 -0.30
N TYR A 140 -9.64 -0.19 -1.14
CA TYR A 140 -8.68 -1.27 -1.43
C TYR A 140 -7.62 -1.48 -0.33
N CYS A 141 -7.53 -0.59 0.66
CA CYS A 141 -6.63 -0.75 1.79
C CYS A 141 -7.27 -1.66 2.84
N ASP A 142 -6.86 -2.92 2.81
CA ASP A 142 -7.36 -3.96 3.69
C ASP A 142 -6.26 -4.41 4.66
N ILE A 143 -6.19 -3.74 5.81
CA ILE A 143 -5.22 -3.99 6.88
C ILE A 143 -5.94 -4.28 8.20
N CYS A 144 -5.29 -4.97 9.12
CA CYS A 144 -5.86 -5.29 10.44
C CYS A 144 -6.34 -4.03 11.18
N PHE A 145 -7.44 -4.11 11.92
CA PHE A 145 -7.80 -3.01 12.82
C PHE A 145 -6.91 -3.03 14.07
N GLY A 146 -6.42 -1.85 14.44
CA GLY A 146 -5.58 -1.70 15.61
C GLY A 146 -4.59 -0.54 15.55
N VAL A 147 -3.63 -0.60 16.47
CA VAL A 147 -2.62 0.43 16.68
C VAL A 147 -1.31 0.02 16.00
N TYR A 148 -0.67 0.98 15.35
CA TYR A 148 0.52 0.80 14.55
C TYR A 148 1.60 1.82 14.92
N LYS A 149 2.87 1.40 14.85
CA LYS A 149 4.01 2.31 14.74
C LYS A 149 4.10 2.79 13.30
N VAL A 150 4.17 4.09 13.10
CA VAL A 150 4.21 4.70 11.77
C VAL A 150 5.32 5.72 11.62
N LEU A 151 5.76 5.90 10.37
CA LEU A 151 6.63 6.99 9.93
C LEU A 151 5.82 7.94 9.04
N ILE A 152 5.85 9.23 9.35
CA ILE A 152 5.09 10.27 8.69
C ILE A 152 6.05 11.16 7.91
N GLU A 153 5.73 11.38 6.63
CA GLU A 153 6.37 12.40 5.80
C GLU A 153 5.31 13.46 5.46
N LEU A 154 5.63 14.73 5.78
CA LEU A 154 4.78 15.88 5.48
C LEU A 154 5.18 16.48 4.11
N PRO A 155 4.32 17.33 3.51
CA PRO A 155 4.72 18.15 2.38
C PRO A 155 5.97 18.97 2.68
N GLU A 156 6.83 19.15 1.67
CA GLU A 156 8.12 19.83 1.85
C GLU A 156 7.96 21.27 2.32
N GLU A 157 6.86 21.95 1.96
CA GLU A 157 6.55 23.30 2.42
C GLU A 157 6.24 23.38 3.93
N ILE A 158 6.01 22.24 4.59
CA ILE A 158 5.74 22.17 6.03
C ILE A 158 6.99 21.71 6.80
N SER A 159 7.64 20.64 6.32
CA SER A 159 8.85 20.08 6.92
C SER A 159 9.47 19.02 6.02
N LYS A 160 10.80 19.09 5.85
CA LYS A 160 11.60 18.02 5.23
C LYS A 160 11.95 16.87 6.19
N LYS A 161 11.77 17.07 7.51
CA LYS A 161 12.00 16.03 8.52
C LYS A 161 10.92 14.95 8.46
N LYS A 162 11.30 13.72 8.76
CA LYS A 162 10.36 12.61 8.97
C LYS A 162 10.02 12.52 10.44
N PHE A 163 8.77 12.20 10.74
CA PHE A 163 8.27 12.08 12.10
C PHE A 163 7.85 10.65 12.40
N TYR A 164 8.02 10.22 13.64
CA TYR A 164 7.41 8.98 14.11
C TYR A 164 6.06 9.28 14.77
N GLY A 165 5.22 8.26 14.84
CA GLY A 165 3.95 8.37 15.53
C GLY A 165 3.33 7.02 15.82
N ILE A 166 2.18 7.08 16.47
CA ILE A 166 1.24 5.96 16.50
C ILE A 166 0.05 6.26 15.60
N ALA A 167 -0.50 5.24 14.96
CA ALA A 167 -1.74 5.35 14.22
C ALA A 167 -2.74 4.30 14.69
N ASN A 168 -3.99 4.70 14.92
CA ASN A 168 -5.09 3.78 15.11
C ASN A 168 -5.89 3.66 13.81
N TYR A 169 -6.06 2.46 13.28
CA TYR A 169 -6.96 2.18 12.17
C TYR A 169 -8.15 1.37 12.68
N GLY A 170 -9.35 1.95 12.59
CA GLY A 170 -10.54 1.35 13.18
C GLY A 170 -11.84 2.05 12.84
N VAL A 171 -12.96 1.46 13.24
CA VAL A 171 -14.31 1.99 13.00
C VAL A 171 -14.83 2.68 14.25
N LYS A 172 -15.30 3.91 14.11
CA LYS A 172 -16.05 4.56 15.20
C LYS A 172 -17.45 3.97 15.30
N PRO A 173 -17.89 3.50 16.48
CA PRO A 173 -19.29 3.18 16.73
C PRO A 173 -20.08 4.48 16.83
N THR A 174 -20.47 5.03 15.69
CA THR A 174 -21.37 6.19 15.59
C THR A 174 -22.35 5.95 14.45
N PHE A 175 -23.60 6.32 14.69
CA PHE A 175 -24.75 5.96 13.88
C PHE A 175 -24.61 6.43 12.41
N MET A 176 -25.02 5.56 11.49
CA MET A 176 -25.28 5.78 10.05
C MET A 176 -24.22 5.46 8.99
N LYS A 177 -22.92 5.24 9.26
CA LYS A 177 -21.97 4.64 8.27
C LYS A 177 -20.63 4.20 8.91
N LYS A 178 -20.33 2.89 8.86
CA LYS A 178 -19.10 2.27 9.42
C LYS A 178 -17.90 2.42 8.47
N THR A 179 -17.44 3.64 8.20
CA THR A 179 -16.17 3.82 7.45
C THR A 179 -15.01 3.89 8.42
N PRO A 180 -13.98 3.03 8.28
CA PRO A 180 -12.81 3.09 9.13
C PRO A 180 -12.01 4.37 8.90
N LEU A 181 -11.37 4.87 9.95
CA LEU A 181 -10.49 6.03 9.92
C LEU A 181 -9.10 5.64 10.39
N LEU A 182 -8.09 6.24 9.77
CA LEU A 182 -6.73 6.23 10.27
C LEU A 182 -6.50 7.50 11.09
N GLU A 183 -6.36 7.35 12.40
CA GLU A 183 -6.07 8.45 13.33
C GLU A 183 -4.60 8.43 13.72
N VAL A 184 -3.83 9.41 13.25
CA VAL A 184 -2.38 9.46 13.44
C VAL A 184 -2.00 10.49 14.51
N HIS A 185 -1.36 10.06 15.58
CA HIS A 185 -0.70 10.92 16.54
C HIS A 185 0.79 11.05 16.20
N ILE A 186 1.17 12.23 15.70
CA ILE A 186 2.55 12.54 15.31
C ILE A 186 3.32 13.01 16.54
N PHE A 187 4.46 12.38 16.84
CA PHE A 187 5.29 12.76 17.98
C PHE A 187 5.99 14.09 17.73
N ASP A 188 6.14 14.86 18.80
CA ASP A 188 6.94 16.09 18.84
C ASP A 188 6.56 17.09 17.72
N PHE A 189 5.26 17.12 17.36
CA PHE A 189 4.70 17.94 16.29
C PHE A 189 3.46 18.70 16.76
N ASN A 190 3.47 20.03 16.60
CA ASN A 190 2.44 20.91 17.17
C ASN A 190 1.70 21.80 16.15
N LYS A 191 2.06 21.74 14.86
CA LYS A 191 1.45 22.56 13.79
C LYS A 191 0.11 22.00 13.30
N GLU A 192 -0.72 22.86 12.71
CA GLU A 192 -1.96 22.47 12.05
C GLU A 192 -1.70 22.04 10.60
N ILE A 193 -2.25 20.90 10.19
CA ILE A 193 -2.00 20.29 8.86
C ILE A 193 -3.29 19.84 8.16
N TYR A 194 -4.45 20.41 8.52
CA TYR A 194 -5.71 20.09 7.85
C TYR A 194 -5.65 20.42 6.36
N GLY A 195 -6.30 19.59 5.53
CA GLY A 195 -6.29 19.73 4.08
C GLY A 195 -4.97 19.36 3.40
N LYS A 196 -3.88 19.16 4.16
CA LYS A 196 -2.58 18.77 3.62
C LYS A 196 -2.55 17.27 3.33
N LYS A 197 -1.82 16.90 2.27
CA LYS A 197 -1.62 15.51 1.87
C LYS A 197 -0.38 14.98 2.56
N ILE A 198 -0.54 14.00 3.45
CA ILE A 198 0.58 13.40 4.17
C ILE A 198 0.80 11.96 3.72
N LYS A 199 2.02 11.47 3.89
CA LYS A 199 2.37 10.08 3.67
C LYS A 199 2.59 9.40 5.02
N VAL A 200 1.96 8.25 5.22
CA VAL A 200 2.07 7.44 6.43
C VAL A 200 2.56 6.05 6.04
N SER A 201 3.75 5.69 6.50
CA SER A 201 4.37 4.39 6.29
C SER A 201 4.23 3.54 7.55
N PHE A 202 3.69 2.34 7.42
CA PHE A 202 3.46 1.42 8.53
C PHE A 202 4.73 0.64 8.80
N LEU A 203 5.18 0.67 10.07
CA LEU A 203 6.44 0.04 10.48
C LEU A 203 6.20 -1.26 11.22
N LYS A 204 5.25 -1.27 12.16
CA LYS A 204 4.99 -2.41 13.04
C LYS A 204 3.56 -2.34 13.59
N PHE A 205 2.93 -3.50 13.74
CA PHE A 205 1.67 -3.62 14.47
C PHE A 205 1.94 -3.67 15.97
N VAL A 206 1.22 -2.86 16.73
CA VAL A 206 1.41 -2.70 18.18
C VAL A 206 0.42 -3.57 18.94
N ARG A 207 -0.87 -3.47 18.59
CA ARG A 207 -1.95 -4.26 19.19
C ARG A 207 -3.26 -4.11 18.42
N LYS A 208 -4.19 -5.04 18.64
CA LYS A 208 -5.58 -4.94 18.16
C LYS A 208 -6.32 -3.80 18.88
N GLU A 209 -7.45 -3.38 18.27
CA GLU A 209 -8.39 -2.47 18.93
C GLU A 209 -8.89 -3.08 20.25
N LYS A 210 -9.12 -2.21 21.23
CA LYS A 210 -9.62 -2.58 22.57
C LYS A 210 -10.68 -1.57 22.97
N LYS A 211 -11.78 -2.05 23.57
CA LYS A 211 -12.75 -1.19 24.23
C LYS A 211 -12.23 -0.82 25.62
N PHE A 212 -12.45 0.41 26.04
CA PHE A 212 -12.06 0.91 27.36
C PHE A 212 -13.30 1.34 28.12
N GLU A 213 -13.32 1.00 29.40
CA GLU A 213 -14.44 1.32 30.32
C GLU A 213 -14.47 2.80 30.72
N SER A 214 -13.34 3.52 30.59
CA SER A 214 -13.25 4.95 30.88
C SER A 214 -12.26 5.68 29.98
N VAL A 215 -12.34 7.00 29.95
CA VAL A 215 -11.45 7.88 29.19
C VAL A 215 -10.02 7.83 29.75
N GLU A 216 -9.88 7.69 31.07
CA GLU A 216 -8.61 7.57 31.78
C GLU A 216 -7.90 6.27 31.37
N LYS A 217 -8.61 5.13 31.36
CA LYS A 217 -8.06 3.85 30.90
C LYS A 217 -7.61 3.90 29.43
N LEU A 218 -8.36 4.61 28.58
CA LEU A 218 -7.96 4.85 27.19
C LEU A 218 -6.66 5.67 27.13
N LYS A 219 -6.59 6.77 27.88
CA LYS A 219 -5.41 7.66 27.93
C LYS A 219 -4.18 6.90 28.40
N ASP A 220 -4.30 6.12 29.48
CA ASP A 220 -3.21 5.31 30.02
C ASP A 220 -2.71 4.29 29.01
N GLN A 221 -3.61 3.65 28.27
CA GLN A 221 -3.20 2.72 27.22
C GLN A 221 -2.48 3.44 26.07
N ILE A 222 -2.96 4.62 25.64
CA ILE A 222 -2.27 5.41 24.61
C ILE A 222 -0.85 5.77 25.08
N ILE A 223 -0.68 6.18 26.34
CA ILE A 223 0.64 6.48 26.91
C ILE A 223 1.54 5.23 26.90
N LYS A 224 1.01 4.05 27.24
CA LYS A 224 1.74 2.77 27.16
C LYS A 224 2.15 2.46 25.72
N ASP A 225 1.25 2.64 24.75
CA ASP A 225 1.51 2.41 23.33
C ASP A 225 2.62 3.35 22.82
N ILE A 226 2.57 4.63 23.18
CA ILE A 226 3.61 5.62 22.87
C ILE A 226 4.95 5.21 23.48
N LYS A 227 4.98 4.87 24.78
CA LYS A 227 6.21 4.43 25.46
C LYS A 227 6.82 3.19 24.81
N LEU A 228 6.00 2.21 24.44
CA LEU A 228 6.45 0.99 23.74
C LEU A 228 7.07 1.32 22.38
N VAL A 229 6.37 2.13 21.57
CA VAL A 229 6.85 2.56 20.26
C VAL A 229 8.13 3.39 20.38
N LYS A 230 8.21 4.20 21.43
CA LYS A 230 9.36 5.05 21.73
C LYS A 230 10.58 4.24 22.19
N LYS A 231 10.42 3.27 23.10
CA LYS A 231 11.52 2.43 23.60
C LYS A 231 12.13 1.55 22.51
N ASN A 232 11.30 1.03 21.60
CA ASN A 232 11.72 0.19 20.49
C ASN A 232 12.23 0.98 19.27
N GLY A 233 12.36 2.31 19.38
CA GLY A 233 13.01 3.15 18.38
C GLY A 233 14.14 3.89 19.07
N ILE A 234 15.39 3.58 18.74
CA ILE A 234 16.48 4.49 19.04
C ILE A 234 16.15 5.78 18.29
N PHE A 235 15.55 6.77 18.95
CA PHE A 235 15.39 8.12 18.43
C PHE A 235 16.76 8.79 18.45
N LYS A 236 17.64 8.35 17.55
CA LYS A 236 18.71 9.23 17.09
C LYS A 236 18.05 10.18 16.10
N ASN A 237 17.45 11.24 16.65
CA ASN A 237 17.27 12.47 15.90
C ASN A 237 18.69 13.02 15.67
N ASN A 238 19.30 12.64 14.55
CA ASN A 238 20.38 13.42 13.95
C ASN A 238 19.74 14.32 12.90
#